data_AF-A0AAN4YMR4-F1
#
_entry.id   AF-A0AAN4YMR4-F1
#
_cell.length_a   1.000
_cell.length_b   1.000
_cell.length_c   1.000
_cell.angle_alpha   90.00
_cell.angle_beta   90.00
_cell.angle_gamma   90.00
#
_symmetry.space_group_name_H-M   'P 1'
#
loop_
_entity.id
_entity.type
_entity.pdbx_description
1 polymer ?
#
loop_
_entity_poly.entity_id
_entity_poly.type
_entity_poly.pdbx_seq_one_letter_code
_entity_poly.pdbx_strand_id
1 'polypeptide(L)'
;MVHIRLASVALLHSLLLTYGLAEDTKLSESLVGCDEVSCPKENAHDRCTVGEKTFLGIGLSRIPNVPSTLEGLSLIKGVNISEGGEGKRKFNSAYYLGTPSELDVNDLSGCVVAFNDPPEKQFDGPVKTGKDRNITEVQAARGTCPDIIEQECIDTLTERARSVTNATSNGGVCATLERELRRNAFEECRDLGGKGRGLGNFTVTSFGNLSTVRNSTDCWPVKPKSDDLALITENTAVVRDIYILT
;
A
#
# COMPACT_ATOMS: atom_id res chain seq x y z
N MET A 1 -2.43 -46.71 60.67
CA MET A 1 -1.33 -46.53 59.71
C MET A 1 -1.83 -46.90 58.34
N VAL A 2 -2.10 -45.90 57.50
CA VAL A 2 -2.42 -46.07 56.07
C VAL A 2 -1.45 -45.16 55.34
N HIS A 3 -0.52 -45.75 54.59
CA HIS A 3 0.46 -45.04 53.79
C HIS A 3 -0.20 -44.53 52.51
N ILE A 4 -0.46 -43.23 52.43
CA ILE A 4 -0.88 -42.56 51.21
C ILE A 4 0.38 -42.11 50.46
N ARG A 5 0.65 -42.72 49.31
CA ARG A 5 1.70 -42.28 48.38
C ARG A 5 1.25 -40.97 47.72
N LEU A 6 2.00 -39.90 47.94
CA LEU A 6 1.88 -38.66 47.18
C LEU A 6 2.33 -38.93 45.73
N ALA A 7 1.37 -38.94 44.81
CA ALA A 7 1.66 -38.89 43.39
C ALA A 7 2.09 -37.46 43.03
N SER A 8 3.31 -37.32 42.56
CA SER A 8 3.88 -36.07 42.05
C SER A 8 3.08 -35.60 40.83
N VAL A 9 2.26 -34.56 41.00
CA VAL A 9 1.64 -33.85 39.89
C VAL A 9 2.73 -33.00 39.22
N ALA A 10 3.26 -33.50 38.10
CA ALA A 10 4.13 -32.74 37.23
C ALA A 10 3.30 -31.62 36.57
N LEU A 11 3.39 -30.41 37.10
CA LEU A 11 2.94 -29.18 36.46
C LEU A 11 3.82 -28.93 35.23
N LEU A 12 3.42 -29.48 34.08
CA LEU A 12 3.93 -29.07 32.77
C LEU A 12 3.49 -27.62 32.53
N HIS A 13 4.36 -26.68 32.87
CA HIS A 13 4.30 -25.31 32.39
C HIS A 13 4.55 -25.32 30.88
N SER A 14 3.49 -25.48 30.09
CA SER A 14 3.48 -25.14 28.68
C SER A 14 3.56 -23.61 28.54
N LEU A 15 4.76 -23.06 28.74
CA LEU A 15 5.14 -21.74 28.24
C LEU A 15 5.25 -21.84 26.71
N LEU A 16 4.08 -21.81 26.05
CA LEU A 16 4.01 -21.54 24.62
C LEU A 16 4.46 -20.09 24.42
N LEU A 17 5.58 -19.95 23.71
CA LEU A 17 6.18 -18.71 23.24
C LEU A 17 5.14 -17.87 22.46
N THR A 18 4.48 -16.93 23.14
CA THR A 18 3.68 -15.87 22.48
C THR A 18 4.52 -14.65 22.09
N TYR A 19 5.84 -14.70 22.27
CA TYR A 19 6.74 -13.56 22.07
C TYR A 19 7.14 -13.27 20.62
N GLY A 20 6.52 -13.90 19.61
CA GLY A 20 6.90 -13.71 18.19
C GLY A 20 5.84 -13.10 17.27
N LEU A 21 4.57 -12.98 17.68
CA LEU A 21 3.48 -12.54 16.78
C LEU A 21 3.19 -11.04 16.84
N ALA A 22 3.61 -10.35 17.91
CA ALA A 22 3.30 -8.92 18.08
C ALA A 22 4.21 -7.99 17.27
N GLU A 23 5.39 -8.47 16.84
CA GLU A 23 6.35 -7.65 16.11
C GLU A 23 6.07 -7.62 14.60
N ASP A 24 5.48 -8.68 14.05
CA ASP A 24 5.17 -8.75 12.61
C ASP A 24 3.93 -7.92 12.21
N THR A 25 3.14 -7.45 13.17
CA THR A 25 1.93 -6.65 12.90
C THR A 25 2.19 -5.15 12.98
N LYS A 26 3.23 -4.73 13.71
CA LYS A 26 3.53 -3.32 13.97
C LYS A 26 4.48 -2.75 12.91
N LEU A 27 4.02 -1.70 12.24
CA LEU A 27 4.86 -0.91 11.36
C LEU A 27 5.61 0.18 12.14
N SER A 28 6.82 0.51 11.69
CA SER A 28 7.62 1.61 12.25
C SER A 28 7.02 2.97 11.91
N GLU A 29 6.43 3.10 10.72
CA GLU A 29 5.79 4.31 10.19
C GLU A 29 4.46 3.98 9.48
N SER A 30 3.71 5.02 9.08
CA SER A 30 2.43 4.86 8.37
C SER A 30 2.58 4.36 6.93
N LEU A 31 3.77 4.54 6.34
CA LEU A 31 4.18 4.02 5.04
C LEU A 31 5.59 3.46 5.19
N VAL A 32 5.78 2.20 4.81
CA VAL A 32 7.06 1.50 4.95
C VAL A 32 7.48 0.89 3.62
N GLY A 33 8.80 0.71 3.45
CA GLY A 33 9.41 0.20 2.23
C GLY A 33 9.92 -1.22 2.33
N CYS A 34 10.69 -1.64 1.32
CA CYS A 34 11.23 -2.99 1.18
C CYS A 34 12.07 -3.48 2.36
N ASP A 35 12.83 -2.59 3.03
CA ASP A 35 13.61 -2.98 4.21
C ASP A 35 12.71 -3.52 5.33
N GLU A 36 11.53 -2.93 5.54
CA GLU A 36 10.63 -3.33 6.63
C GLU A 36 9.78 -4.54 6.27
N VAL A 37 9.30 -4.63 5.02
CA VAL A 37 8.59 -5.82 4.51
C VAL A 37 9.54 -6.96 4.15
N SER A 38 10.84 -6.80 4.36
CA SER A 38 11.88 -7.82 4.15
C SER A 38 11.96 -8.33 2.71
N CYS A 39 11.94 -7.42 1.72
CA CYS A 39 12.17 -7.78 0.32
C CYS A 39 13.54 -8.47 0.16
N PRO A 40 13.65 -9.59 -0.58
CA PRO A 40 14.95 -10.16 -0.89
C PRO A 40 15.77 -9.20 -1.76
N LYS A 41 17.10 -9.30 -1.65
CA LYS A 41 18.04 -8.51 -2.45
C LYS A 41 18.65 -9.38 -3.55
N GLU A 42 18.62 -8.88 -4.77
CA GLU A 42 19.39 -9.42 -5.88
C GLU A 42 20.52 -8.43 -6.19
N ASN A 43 21.76 -8.84 -5.89
CA ASN A 43 22.91 -7.94 -5.80
C ASN A 43 22.66 -6.83 -4.75
N ALA A 44 22.72 -5.56 -5.17
CA ALA A 44 22.50 -4.39 -4.32
C ALA A 44 21.07 -3.83 -4.39
N HIS A 45 20.14 -4.54 -5.04
CA HIS A 45 18.79 -4.03 -5.32
C HIS A 45 17.70 -4.92 -4.75
N ASP A 46 16.66 -4.29 -4.20
CA ASP A 46 15.48 -5.01 -3.72
C ASP A 46 14.74 -5.65 -4.88
N ARG A 47 14.24 -6.87 -4.64
CA ARG A 47 13.37 -7.60 -5.55
C ARG A 47 12.21 -8.15 -4.74
N CYS A 48 11.02 -8.09 -5.29
CA CYS A 48 9.87 -8.72 -4.67
C CYS A 48 8.96 -9.30 -5.73
N THR A 49 8.82 -10.62 -5.76
CA THR A 49 7.90 -11.29 -6.69
C THR A 49 6.53 -11.42 -6.02
N VAL A 50 5.47 -10.99 -6.70
CA VAL A 50 4.07 -11.15 -6.24
C VAL A 50 3.27 -11.66 -7.43
N GLY A 51 2.68 -12.84 -7.29
CA GLY A 51 2.15 -13.58 -8.44
C GLY A 51 3.22 -13.81 -9.51
N GLU A 52 2.97 -13.30 -10.72
CA GLU A 52 3.88 -13.44 -11.88
C GLU A 52 4.77 -12.20 -12.10
N LYS A 53 4.71 -11.20 -11.21
CA LYS A 53 5.39 -9.91 -11.39
C LYS A 53 6.49 -9.71 -10.36
N THR A 54 7.67 -9.32 -10.82
CA THR A 54 8.78 -8.91 -9.94
C THR A 54 8.86 -7.38 -9.90
N PHE A 55 8.90 -6.85 -8.68
CA PHE A 55 8.99 -5.43 -8.37
C PHE A 55 10.38 -5.06 -7.88
N LEU A 56 10.82 -3.85 -8.24
CA LEU A 56 12.09 -3.25 -7.80
C LEU A 56 11.95 -2.54 -6.45
N GLY A 57 10.70 -2.29 -6.02
CA GLY A 57 10.38 -1.71 -4.73
C GLY A 57 8.92 -1.97 -4.38
N ILE A 58 8.69 -2.15 -3.08
CA ILE A 58 7.37 -2.31 -2.46
C ILE A 58 7.19 -1.21 -1.43
N GLY A 59 6.02 -0.58 -1.41
CA GLY A 59 5.53 0.23 -0.31
C GLY A 59 4.30 -0.40 0.32
N LEU A 60 4.20 -0.36 1.64
CA LEU A 60 3.07 -0.84 2.43
C LEU A 60 2.57 0.27 3.36
N SER A 61 1.26 0.52 3.37
CA SER A 61 0.62 1.46 4.30
C SER A 61 -0.61 0.86 4.96
N ARG A 62 -0.78 1.09 6.27
CA ARG A 62 -2.03 0.75 6.99
C ARG A 62 -3.06 1.84 6.78
N ILE A 63 -4.33 1.46 6.76
CA ILE A 63 -5.43 2.44 6.71
C ILE A 63 -5.73 2.88 8.16
N PRO A 64 -5.46 4.14 8.53
CA PRO A 64 -5.69 4.60 9.90
C PRO A 64 -7.18 4.82 10.17
N ASN A 65 -7.56 4.76 11.46
CA ASN A 65 -8.91 5.14 11.94
C ASN A 65 -10.07 4.36 11.30
N VAL A 66 -9.84 3.10 10.96
CA VAL A 66 -10.88 2.20 10.45
C VAL A 66 -11.70 1.58 11.59
N PRO A 67 -12.99 1.25 11.37
CA PRO A 67 -13.75 0.41 12.29
C PRO A 67 -13.05 -0.93 12.55
N SER A 68 -13.29 -1.55 13.71
CA SER A 68 -12.65 -2.82 14.08
C SER A 68 -12.85 -3.96 13.07
N THR A 69 -13.96 -3.94 12.31
CA THR A 69 -14.24 -4.92 11.24
C THR A 69 -13.32 -4.77 10.01
N LEU A 70 -12.61 -3.66 9.89
CA LEU A 70 -11.67 -3.35 8.82
C LEU A 70 -10.23 -3.19 9.37
N GLU A 71 -10.02 -3.50 10.65
CA GLU A 71 -8.69 -3.47 11.26
C GLU A 71 -7.78 -4.48 10.55
N GLY A 72 -6.51 -4.10 10.37
CA GLY A 72 -5.54 -4.92 9.65
C GLY A 72 -5.51 -4.69 8.14
N LEU A 73 -6.51 -4.03 7.54
CA LEU A 73 -6.43 -3.68 6.11
C LEU A 73 -5.20 -2.81 5.80
N SER A 74 -4.53 -3.14 4.71
CA SER A 74 -3.37 -2.41 4.22
C SER A 74 -3.42 -2.20 2.71
N LEU A 75 -2.74 -1.15 2.26
CA LEU A 75 -2.55 -0.84 0.85
C LEU A 75 -1.08 -1.07 0.49
N ILE A 76 -0.87 -1.82 -0.57
CA ILE A 76 0.46 -2.18 -1.05
C ILE A 76 0.62 -1.62 -2.46
N LYS A 77 1.78 -1.03 -2.74
CA LYS A 77 2.18 -0.63 -4.10
C LYS A 77 3.49 -1.30 -4.46
N GLY A 78 3.47 -2.10 -5.53
CA GLY A 78 4.68 -2.59 -6.16
C GLY A 78 5.02 -1.77 -7.40
N VAL A 79 6.30 -1.47 -7.59
CA VAL A 79 6.79 -0.72 -8.76
C VAL A 79 7.92 -1.49 -9.45
N ASN A 80 7.83 -1.62 -10.77
CA ASN A 80 8.96 -2.00 -11.60
C ASN A 80 9.14 -1.01 -12.76
N ILE A 81 10.30 -1.10 -13.40
CA ILE A 81 10.70 -0.21 -14.48
C ILE A 81 10.97 -1.07 -15.70
N SER A 82 10.41 -0.66 -16.84
CA SER A 82 10.73 -1.23 -18.13
C SER A 82 11.18 -0.13 -19.09
N GLU A 83 11.92 -0.51 -20.13
CA GLU A 83 12.28 0.43 -21.19
C GLU A 83 11.03 0.97 -21.90
N GLY A 84 11.02 2.27 -22.15
CA GLY A 84 10.07 2.94 -23.02
C GLY A 84 10.72 3.34 -24.35
N GLY A 85 9.91 3.75 -25.32
CA GLY A 85 10.43 4.30 -26.58
C GLY A 85 11.14 5.65 -26.37
N GLU A 86 12.14 5.93 -27.22
CA GLU A 86 12.86 7.21 -27.26
C GLU A 86 13.55 7.61 -25.93
N GLY A 87 14.20 6.66 -25.25
CA GLY A 87 14.93 6.92 -24.00
C GLY A 87 14.03 7.16 -22.79
N LYS A 88 12.71 7.03 -22.91
CA LYS A 88 11.76 7.18 -21.81
C LYS A 88 11.76 5.91 -20.96
N ARG A 89 11.45 6.05 -19.67
CA ARG A 89 11.21 4.90 -18.77
C ARG A 89 9.72 4.75 -18.51
N LYS A 90 9.27 3.50 -18.50
CA LYS A 90 7.91 3.13 -18.08
C LYS A 90 7.97 2.62 -16.66
N PHE A 91 7.18 3.23 -15.79
CA PHE A 91 6.96 2.74 -14.45
C PHE A 91 5.67 1.97 -14.45
N ASN A 92 5.77 0.65 -14.23
CA ASN A 92 4.60 -0.19 -14.08
C ASN A 92 4.35 -0.35 -12.59
N SER A 93 3.21 0.16 -12.14
CA SER A 93 2.75 0.06 -10.77
C SER A 93 1.63 -0.97 -10.68
N ALA A 94 1.68 -1.80 -9.66
CA ALA A 94 0.55 -2.65 -9.26
C ALA A 94 0.14 -2.28 -7.83
N TYR A 95 -1.16 -2.16 -7.61
CA TYR A 95 -1.74 -1.79 -6.32
C TYR A 95 -2.52 -2.98 -5.78
N TYR A 96 -2.28 -3.32 -4.52
CA TYR A 96 -2.93 -4.45 -3.86
C TYR A 96 -3.59 -4.01 -2.55
N LEU A 97 -4.64 -4.73 -2.19
CA LEU A 97 -5.24 -4.68 -0.87
C LEU A 97 -4.72 -5.88 -0.07
N GLY A 98 -4.15 -5.60 1.10
CA GLY A 98 -3.85 -6.61 2.10
C GLY A 98 -5.03 -6.80 3.04
N THR A 99 -5.44 -8.04 3.26
CA THR A 99 -6.55 -8.42 4.15
C THR A 99 -6.08 -9.42 5.19
N PRO A 100 -6.50 -9.30 6.47
CA PRO A 100 -6.30 -10.38 7.43
C PRO A 100 -6.84 -11.72 6.90
N SER A 101 -6.18 -12.83 7.25
CA SER A 101 -6.49 -14.17 6.73
C SER A 101 -7.92 -14.66 6.98
N GLU A 102 -8.57 -14.10 7.98
CA GLU A 102 -9.95 -14.38 8.39
C GLU A 102 -11.00 -13.54 7.65
N LEU A 103 -10.58 -12.59 6.82
CA LEU A 103 -11.43 -11.66 6.10
C LEU A 103 -11.34 -11.94 4.59
N ASP A 104 -12.43 -12.45 4.01
CA ASP A 104 -12.54 -12.57 2.55
C ASP A 104 -12.77 -11.19 1.93
N VAL A 105 -11.93 -10.81 0.96
CA VAL A 105 -12.06 -9.56 0.21
C VAL A 105 -13.42 -9.43 -0.49
N ASN A 106 -14.07 -10.56 -0.82
CA ASN A 106 -15.39 -10.57 -1.45
C ASN A 106 -16.52 -10.18 -0.48
N ASP A 107 -16.28 -10.28 0.83
CA ASP A 107 -17.22 -9.85 1.86
C ASP A 107 -17.13 -8.33 2.14
N LEU A 108 -16.11 -7.66 1.57
CA LEU A 108 -15.93 -6.23 1.72
C LEU A 108 -16.81 -5.43 0.77
N SER A 109 -17.61 -4.53 1.34
CA SER A 109 -18.32 -3.50 0.59
C SER A 109 -17.49 -2.22 0.53
N GLY A 110 -17.16 -1.76 -0.68
CA GLY A 110 -16.45 -0.49 -0.87
C GLY A 110 -15.75 -0.40 -2.21
N CYS A 111 -15.00 0.69 -2.37
CA CYS A 111 -14.12 0.91 -3.51
C CYS A 111 -12.82 1.59 -3.14
N VAL A 112 -11.81 1.36 -3.97
CA VAL A 112 -10.56 2.11 -3.99
C VAL A 112 -10.57 3.04 -5.18
N VAL A 113 -10.12 4.28 -4.96
CA VAL A 113 -9.81 5.25 -6.02
C VAL A 113 -8.30 5.26 -6.19
N ALA A 114 -7.83 4.87 -7.37
CA ALA A 114 -6.42 4.89 -7.74
C ALA A 114 -6.15 6.04 -8.70
N PHE A 115 -5.38 7.04 -8.27
CA PHE A 115 -4.90 8.11 -9.13
C PHE A 115 -3.71 7.58 -9.96
N ASN A 116 -3.89 7.60 -11.28
CA ASN A 116 -2.99 6.95 -12.22
C ASN A 116 -1.90 7.91 -12.74
N ASP A 117 -2.12 9.21 -12.63
CA ASP A 117 -1.12 10.20 -12.99
C ASP A 117 -0.24 10.53 -11.78
N PRO A 118 1.08 10.71 -11.97
CA PRO A 118 1.96 11.13 -10.89
C PRO A 118 1.62 12.58 -10.46
N PRO A 119 1.68 12.89 -9.15
CA PRO A 119 1.54 14.27 -8.69
C PRO A 119 2.69 15.15 -9.20
N GLU A 120 2.43 16.44 -9.35
CA GLU A 120 3.46 17.41 -9.71
C GLU A 120 4.49 17.58 -8.59
N LYS A 121 4.02 17.60 -7.33
CA LYS A 121 4.88 17.65 -6.15
C LYS A 121 5.57 16.30 -5.98
N GLN A 122 6.82 16.36 -5.53
CA GLN A 122 7.64 15.18 -5.25
C GLN A 122 8.15 15.28 -3.82
N PHE A 123 8.36 14.12 -3.19
CA PHE A 123 8.98 14.08 -1.89
C PHE A 123 10.40 14.61 -1.99
N ASP A 124 10.85 15.29 -0.95
CA ASP A 124 12.23 15.72 -0.89
C ASP A 124 13.15 14.50 -1.00
N GLY A 125 14.06 14.57 -1.98
CA GLY A 125 15.11 13.59 -2.14
C GLY A 125 16.04 13.60 -0.92
N PRO A 126 16.85 12.55 -0.73
CA PRO A 126 17.75 12.46 0.40
C PRO A 126 18.66 13.69 0.49
N VAL A 127 18.78 14.27 1.70
CA VAL A 127 19.69 15.37 1.97
C VAL A 127 21.12 14.84 1.81
N LYS A 128 21.84 15.33 0.80
CA LYS A 128 23.24 14.96 0.55
C LYS A 128 24.16 15.52 1.64
N THR A 129 24.29 14.84 2.77
CA THR A 129 25.26 15.19 3.81
C THR A 129 26.55 14.39 3.62
N GLY A 130 27.57 14.97 3.00
CA GLY A 130 28.92 14.37 2.88
C GLY A 130 29.65 14.69 1.59
N LYS A 131 31.00 14.62 1.61
CA LYS A 131 31.87 14.78 0.42
C LYS A 131 31.97 13.53 -0.45
N ASP A 132 31.39 12.42 -0.02
CA ASP A 132 31.47 11.14 -0.73
C ASP A 132 30.38 11.08 -1.80
N ARG A 133 30.81 11.29 -3.04
CA ARG A 133 29.98 11.29 -4.26
C ARG A 133 29.60 9.88 -4.74
N ASN A 134 29.92 8.83 -3.98
CA ASN A 134 29.51 7.45 -4.30
C ASN A 134 28.13 7.18 -3.69
N ILE A 135 27.10 7.72 -4.32
CA ILE A 135 25.71 7.43 -3.99
C ILE A 135 25.34 6.13 -4.71
N THR A 136 25.71 4.99 -4.14
CA THR A 136 25.12 3.68 -4.46
C THR A 136 23.98 3.33 -3.50
N GLU A 137 23.71 4.18 -2.52
CA GLU A 137 22.61 4.02 -1.59
C GLU A 137 21.35 4.66 -2.16
N VAL A 138 20.44 3.76 -2.50
CA VAL A 138 19.07 3.96 -2.92
C VAL A 138 18.27 4.47 -1.72
N GLN A 139 18.45 5.75 -1.36
CA GLN A 139 17.81 6.30 -0.16
C GLN A 139 16.37 6.70 -0.47
N ALA A 140 15.44 6.00 0.17
CA ALA A 140 14.02 6.27 0.13
C ALA A 140 13.71 7.75 0.36
N ALA A 141 12.88 8.33 -0.52
CA ALA A 141 12.35 9.66 -0.33
C ALA A 141 11.59 9.73 1.01
N ARG A 142 11.69 10.86 1.72
CA ARG A 142 11.08 11.04 3.05
C ARG A 142 9.99 12.11 2.97
N GLY A 143 8.94 11.92 3.76
CA GLY A 143 7.86 12.89 3.89
C GLY A 143 6.54 12.22 4.27
N THR A 144 5.49 13.01 4.25
CA THR A 144 4.12 12.67 4.62
C THR A 144 3.18 13.00 3.46
N CYS A 145 1.99 12.38 3.39
CA CYS A 145 1.03 12.69 2.32
C CYS A 145 0.76 14.19 2.14
N PRO A 146 0.62 15.01 3.21
CA PRO A 146 0.48 16.47 3.12
C PRO A 146 1.59 17.21 2.36
N ASP A 147 2.81 16.64 2.29
CA ASP A 147 3.92 17.24 1.55
C ASP A 147 3.72 17.17 0.03
N ILE A 148 2.87 16.25 -0.43
CA ILE A 148 2.57 16.00 -1.85
C ILE A 148 1.16 16.39 -2.22
N ILE A 149 0.20 16.04 -1.36
CA ILE A 149 -1.23 16.26 -1.55
C ILE A 149 -1.68 17.23 -0.48
N GLU A 150 -2.17 18.39 -0.89
CA GLU A 150 -2.65 19.39 0.06
C GLU A 150 -3.81 18.85 0.89
N GLN A 151 -3.82 19.15 2.19
CA GLN A 151 -4.83 18.63 3.11
C GLN A 151 -6.25 19.00 2.66
N GLU A 152 -6.43 20.18 2.06
CA GLU A 152 -7.70 20.64 1.50
C GLU A 152 -8.22 19.71 0.38
N CYS A 153 -7.31 19.15 -0.45
CA CYS A 153 -7.67 18.13 -1.43
C CYS A 153 -8.16 16.84 -0.75
N ILE A 154 -7.42 16.37 0.26
CA ILE A 154 -7.76 15.16 1.02
C ILE A 154 -9.13 15.31 1.67
N ASP A 155 -9.38 16.45 2.30
CA ASP A 155 -10.64 16.75 2.99
C ASP A 155 -11.80 16.81 1.98
N THR A 156 -11.60 17.49 0.85
CA THR A 156 -12.60 17.59 -0.23
C THR A 156 -12.94 16.23 -0.82
N LEU A 157 -11.94 15.41 -1.14
CA LEU A 157 -12.15 14.03 -1.63
C LEU A 157 -12.93 13.19 -0.62
N THR A 158 -12.58 13.32 0.65
CA THR A 158 -13.24 12.59 1.74
C THR A 158 -14.69 13.04 1.93
N GLU A 159 -14.96 14.35 1.86
CA GLU A 159 -16.31 14.91 1.94
C GLU A 159 -17.19 14.40 0.79
N ARG A 160 -16.68 14.41 -0.44
CA ARG A 160 -17.40 13.91 -1.62
C ARG A 160 -17.71 12.43 -1.50
N ALA A 161 -16.74 11.62 -1.06
CA ALA A 161 -16.94 10.20 -0.82
C ALA A 161 -18.02 9.92 0.26
N ARG A 162 -18.00 10.67 1.36
CA ARG A 162 -19.03 10.57 2.42
C ARG A 162 -20.41 10.98 1.90
N SER A 163 -20.49 12.06 1.12
CA SER A 163 -21.74 12.54 0.53
C SER A 163 -22.37 11.49 -0.39
N VAL A 164 -21.57 10.89 -1.28
CA VAL A 164 -22.03 9.79 -2.15
C VAL A 164 -22.52 8.59 -1.35
N THR A 165 -21.77 8.20 -0.31
CA THR A 165 -22.12 7.06 0.55
C THR A 165 -23.43 7.30 1.29
N ASN A 166 -23.65 8.50 1.82
CA ASN A 166 -24.88 8.86 2.53
C ASN A 166 -26.10 8.96 1.60
N ALA A 167 -25.90 9.40 0.35
CA ALA A 167 -26.97 9.56 -0.63
C ALA A 167 -27.34 8.27 -1.38
N THR A 168 -26.46 7.26 -1.36
CA THR A 168 -26.61 6.03 -2.14
C THR A 168 -26.93 4.85 -1.21
N SER A 169 -28.21 4.50 -1.12
CA SER A 169 -28.71 3.46 -0.22
C SER A 169 -28.73 2.04 -0.81
N ASN A 170 -28.48 1.88 -2.11
CA ASN A 170 -28.47 0.59 -2.82
C ASN A 170 -27.15 0.41 -3.57
N GLY A 171 -26.75 -0.85 -3.84
CA GLY A 171 -25.51 -1.21 -4.53
C GLY A 171 -25.19 -0.31 -5.73
N GLY A 172 -23.90 -0.03 -5.95
CA GLY A 172 -23.45 0.93 -6.98
C GLY A 172 -22.78 2.19 -6.43
N VAL A 173 -22.47 2.25 -5.13
CA VAL A 173 -21.71 3.34 -4.49
C VAL A 173 -20.44 3.68 -5.27
N CYS A 174 -19.69 2.67 -5.72
CA CYS A 174 -18.44 2.84 -6.47
C CYS A 174 -18.66 3.54 -7.81
N ALA A 175 -19.69 3.13 -8.57
CA ALA A 175 -20.02 3.74 -9.86
C ALA A 175 -20.59 5.16 -9.70
N THR A 176 -21.31 5.42 -8.60
CA THR A 176 -21.76 6.77 -8.25
C THR A 176 -20.58 7.66 -7.85
N LEU A 177 -19.64 7.12 -7.05
CA LEU A 177 -18.43 7.82 -6.65
C LEU A 177 -17.59 8.20 -7.86
N GLU A 178 -17.34 7.26 -8.77
CA GLU A 178 -16.61 7.55 -10.01
C GLU A 178 -17.26 8.72 -10.78
N ARG A 179 -18.59 8.72 -10.89
CA ARG A 179 -19.33 9.76 -11.60
C ARG A 179 -19.25 11.11 -10.90
N GLU A 180 -19.29 11.13 -9.58
CA GLU A 180 -19.11 12.35 -8.78
C GLU A 180 -17.71 12.92 -8.97
N LEU A 181 -16.68 12.08 -8.90
CA LEU A 181 -15.28 12.47 -9.08
C LEU A 181 -14.99 12.95 -10.52
N ARG A 182 -15.75 12.50 -11.52
CA ARG A 182 -15.63 12.97 -12.92
C ARG A 182 -16.35 14.28 -13.23
N ARG A 183 -17.39 14.64 -12.46
CA ARG A 183 -18.28 15.77 -12.77
C ARG A 183 -17.78 17.11 -12.25
N ASN A 184 -17.12 17.10 -11.10
CA ASN A 184 -16.72 18.33 -10.42
C ASN A 184 -15.28 18.68 -10.75
N ALA A 185 -15.01 19.97 -10.93
CA ALA A 185 -13.65 20.47 -10.88
C ALA A 185 -13.18 20.44 -9.41
N PHE A 186 -12.10 19.71 -9.13
CA PHE A 186 -11.47 19.69 -7.81
C PHE A 186 -10.32 20.68 -7.82
N GLU A 187 -10.64 21.96 -7.65
CA GLU A 187 -9.64 23.05 -7.65
C GLU A 187 -8.70 22.93 -6.45
N GLU A 188 -9.23 22.44 -5.33
CA GLU A 188 -8.51 22.11 -4.10
C GLU A 188 -7.48 20.99 -4.32
N CYS A 189 -7.68 20.17 -5.35
CA CYS A 189 -6.77 19.10 -5.76
C CYS A 189 -5.90 19.51 -6.96
N ARG A 190 -5.61 20.80 -7.13
CA ARG A 190 -4.71 21.27 -8.18
C ARG A 190 -3.39 20.51 -8.12
N ASP A 191 -2.89 20.15 -9.29
CA ASP A 191 -1.60 19.47 -9.49
C ASP A 191 -1.50 18.03 -8.92
N LEU A 192 -2.61 17.41 -8.49
CA LEU A 192 -2.64 16.01 -8.00
C LEU A 192 -2.29 15.00 -9.10
N GLY A 193 -2.73 15.23 -10.33
CA GLY A 193 -2.44 14.39 -11.50
C GLY A 193 -1.45 15.03 -12.47
N GLY A 194 -0.50 15.81 -11.94
CA GLY A 194 0.41 16.67 -12.72
C GLY A 194 -0.17 18.05 -12.98
N LYS A 195 0.61 18.94 -13.63
CA LYS A 195 0.23 20.35 -13.81
C LYS A 195 -1.18 20.55 -14.34
N GLY A 196 -2.00 21.26 -13.56
CA GLY A 196 -3.35 21.61 -13.97
C GLY A 196 -4.35 21.48 -12.84
N ARG A 197 -5.63 21.50 -13.22
CA ARG A 197 -6.75 21.48 -12.27
C ARG A 197 -7.38 20.10 -12.20
N GLY A 198 -7.79 19.72 -11.00
CA GLY A 198 -8.52 18.48 -10.77
C GLY A 198 -7.64 17.25 -10.56
N LEU A 199 -8.29 16.09 -10.63
CA LEU A 199 -7.76 14.82 -10.13
C LEU A 199 -6.84 14.06 -11.08
N GLY A 200 -6.69 14.52 -12.33
CA GLY A 200 -6.04 13.76 -13.39
C GLY A 200 -6.81 12.48 -13.77
N ASN A 201 -6.10 11.51 -14.32
CA ASN A 201 -6.61 10.18 -14.64
C ASN A 201 -6.69 9.33 -13.37
N PHE A 202 -7.82 8.66 -13.18
CA PHE A 202 -8.03 7.76 -12.05
C PHE A 202 -8.94 6.60 -12.43
N THR A 203 -8.85 5.54 -11.63
CA THR A 203 -9.70 4.35 -11.70
C THR A 203 -10.45 4.18 -10.38
N VAL A 204 -11.69 3.70 -10.44
CA VAL A 204 -12.45 3.30 -9.24
C VAL A 204 -12.73 1.80 -9.33
N THR A 205 -12.20 1.03 -8.38
CA THR A 205 -12.37 -0.43 -8.35
C THR A 205 -13.16 -0.83 -7.11
N SER A 206 -14.19 -1.67 -7.27
CA SER A 206 -14.95 -2.22 -6.15
C SER A 206 -14.22 -3.41 -5.50
N PHE A 207 -14.29 -3.51 -4.16
CA PHE A 207 -13.65 -4.61 -3.44
C PHE A 207 -14.17 -6.00 -3.82
N GLY A 208 -15.49 -6.15 -4.04
CA GLY A 208 -16.09 -7.43 -4.45
C GLY A 208 -15.67 -7.95 -5.83
N ASN A 209 -14.84 -7.21 -6.56
CA ASN A 209 -14.29 -7.63 -7.86
C ASN A 209 -12.77 -7.88 -7.81
N LEU A 210 -12.13 -7.82 -6.64
CA LEU A 210 -10.68 -7.99 -6.56
C LEU A 210 -10.31 -9.46 -6.72
N SER A 211 -9.28 -9.71 -7.53
CA SER A 211 -8.72 -11.04 -7.71
C SER A 211 -7.67 -11.29 -6.64
N THR A 212 -7.80 -12.38 -5.89
CA THR A 212 -6.78 -12.79 -4.92
C THR A 212 -5.49 -13.18 -5.65
N VAL A 213 -4.36 -12.80 -5.07
CA VAL A 213 -3.03 -13.06 -5.61
C VAL A 213 -2.25 -13.88 -4.60
N ARG A 214 -1.55 -14.89 -5.09
CA ARG A 214 -0.68 -15.69 -4.23
C ARG A 214 0.59 -14.91 -3.90
N ASN A 215 0.89 -14.83 -2.61
CA ASN A 215 2.21 -14.44 -2.14
C ASN A 215 3.27 -15.38 -2.73
N SER A 216 4.43 -14.84 -3.07
CA SER A 216 5.56 -15.63 -3.50
C SER A 216 6.34 -16.13 -2.28
N THR A 217 7.09 -17.23 -2.44
CA THR A 217 7.93 -17.76 -1.37
C THR A 217 9.18 -16.93 -1.10
N ASP A 218 9.54 -16.02 -2.01
CA ASP A 218 10.73 -15.17 -1.91
C ASP A 218 10.44 -13.80 -1.26
N CYS A 219 9.19 -13.32 -1.28
CA CYS A 219 8.83 -12.00 -0.77
C CYS A 219 7.42 -11.95 -0.17
N TRP A 220 7.27 -11.21 0.94
CA TRP A 220 5.98 -10.88 1.56
C TRP A 220 5.77 -9.37 1.53
N PRO A 221 5.03 -8.83 0.56
CA PRO A 221 4.82 -7.39 0.45
C PRO A 221 3.74 -6.88 1.43
N VAL A 222 3.27 -7.74 2.33
CA VAL A 222 2.22 -7.49 3.34
C VAL A 222 2.71 -7.94 4.72
N LYS A 223 2.15 -7.33 5.77
CA LYS A 223 2.42 -7.67 7.17
C LYS A 223 1.14 -7.70 8.01
N PRO A 224 0.92 -8.74 8.85
CA PRO A 224 1.78 -9.91 9.02
C PRO A 224 1.81 -10.80 7.77
N LYS A 225 2.78 -11.72 7.70
CA LYS A 225 2.95 -12.61 6.53
C LYS A 225 1.77 -13.54 6.24
N SER A 226 0.89 -13.70 7.22
CA SER A 226 -0.36 -14.45 7.11
C SER A 226 -1.45 -13.72 6.33
N ASP A 227 -1.33 -12.41 6.14
CA ASP A 227 -2.33 -11.62 5.42
C ASP A 227 -2.38 -12.03 3.94
N ASP A 228 -3.59 -12.02 3.41
CA ASP A 228 -3.89 -12.26 2.00
C ASP A 228 -3.69 -10.98 1.19
N LEU A 229 -3.52 -11.15 -0.13
CA LEU A 229 -3.41 -10.05 -1.09
C LEU A 229 -4.45 -10.18 -2.18
N ALA A 230 -5.03 -9.05 -2.59
CA ALA A 230 -5.89 -8.96 -3.74
C ALA A 230 -5.46 -7.79 -4.65
N LEU A 231 -5.39 -8.01 -5.96
CA LEU A 231 -5.01 -6.99 -6.93
C LEU A 231 -6.14 -5.99 -7.12
N ILE A 232 -5.85 -4.71 -6.87
CA ILE A 232 -6.78 -3.57 -7.06
C ILE A 232 -6.75 -3.12 -8.52
N THR A 233 -5.56 -2.76 -9.01
CA THR A 233 -5.36 -2.24 -10.36
C THR A 233 -3.88 -2.24 -10.72
N GLU A 234 -3.63 -2.11 -12.01
CA GLU A 234 -2.30 -1.90 -12.57
C GLU A 234 -2.31 -0.62 -13.39
N ASN A 235 -1.19 0.08 -13.39
CA ASN A 235 -1.02 1.32 -14.12
C ASN A 235 0.38 1.42 -14.68
N THR A 236 0.51 2.00 -15.88
CA THR A 236 1.80 2.29 -16.50
C THR A 236 1.91 3.78 -16.74
N ALA A 237 2.82 4.44 -16.03
CA ALA A 237 3.16 5.83 -16.24
C ALA A 237 4.43 5.95 -17.09
N VAL A 238 4.40 6.77 -18.14
CA VAL A 238 5.58 7.09 -18.95
C VAL A 238 6.16 8.40 -18.44
N VAL A 239 7.37 8.37 -17.91
CA VAL A 239 8.05 9.57 -17.42
C VAL A 239 9.23 9.87 -18.34
N ARG A 240 9.36 11.12 -18.78
CA ARG A 240 10.56 11.60 -19.48
C ARG A 240 11.61 11.90 -18.42
N ASP A 241 12.69 11.13 -18.41
CA ASP A 241 13.91 11.32 -17.60
C ASP A 241 13.72 12.16 -16.34
N ILE A 242 12.96 11.61 -15.39
CA ILE A 242 13.13 11.97 -13.99
C ILE A 242 14.08 10.92 -13.45
N TYR A 243 15.20 11.38 -12.91
CA TYR A 243 16.14 10.53 -12.18
C TYR A 243 15.36 9.73 -11.16
N ILE A 244 15.24 8.43 -11.41
CA ILE A 244 14.69 7.50 -10.45
C ILE A 244 15.75 7.41 -9.37
N LEU A 245 15.48 8.08 -8.27
CA LEU A 245 15.98 7.70 -6.96
C LEU A 245 15.40 6.30 -6.73
N THR A 246 16.11 5.31 -7.26
CA THR A 246 16.38 4.13 -6.47
C THR A 246 17.07 4.72 -5.26
#